data_AF-A0A7C4A2E6-F1
#
_entry.id   AF-A0A7C4A2E6-F1
#
_cell.length_a   1.000
_cell.length_b   1.000
_cell.length_c   1.000
_cell.angle_alpha   90.00
_cell.angle_beta   90.00
_cell.angle_gamma   90.00
#
_symmetry.space_group_name_H-M   'P 1'
#
loop_
_entity.id
_entity.type
_entity.pdbx_description
1 polymer ?
#
loop_
_entity_poly.entity_id
_entity_poly.type
_entity_poly.pdbx_seq_one_letter_code
_entity_poly.pdbx_strand_id
1 'polypeptide(L)'
;RDARVDRSTISQLLNDDGARLPNAQVVAACAGLLGVSADWLLGLTDRPEPAADLLATSLTLTEAPRALVDNQIFNWHQEAAGYKIRHVPAALPDMLKTRAMLEWEYSPHLGRTTSQAIGASEDRLAFMRESRSDYEIALPMHELTSFARGEGYYRGLPGPVRREQIAHLTRLHEQLYPSLRVYLFDARKLFSSPITVFGPLLAVLYLGRNYVAFRDTERITAFSRHFDALVREASVPARAFPGFLTDL
;
A
#
# COMPACT_ATOMS: atom_id res chain seq x y z
N ARG A 1 -15.94 41.32 4.71
CA ARG A 1 -14.92 42.26 5.23
C ARG A 1 -13.52 41.71 4.97
N ASP A 2 -13.27 40.45 5.31
CA ASP A 2 -11.95 39.83 5.14
C ASP A 2 -11.56 39.66 3.66
N ALA A 3 -12.54 39.46 2.76
CA ALA A 3 -12.34 39.38 1.31
C ALA A 3 -11.91 40.71 0.65
N ARG A 4 -11.81 41.81 1.41
CA ARG A 4 -11.46 43.16 0.93
C ARG A 4 -12.25 43.62 -0.31
N VAL A 5 -13.48 43.12 -0.44
CA VAL A 5 -14.41 43.51 -1.51
C VAL A 5 -14.94 44.91 -1.22
N ASP A 6 -14.97 45.76 -2.25
CA ASP A 6 -15.49 47.12 -2.14
C ASP A 6 -16.97 47.13 -1.75
N ARG A 7 -17.39 48.14 -0.97
CA ARG A 7 -18.77 48.26 -0.48
C ARG A 7 -19.77 48.47 -1.61
N SER A 8 -19.37 49.13 -2.70
CA SER A 8 -20.22 49.31 -3.89
C SER A 8 -20.54 47.98 -4.55
N THR A 9 -19.55 47.08 -4.66
CA THR A 9 -19.72 45.73 -5.22
C THR A 9 -20.65 44.88 -4.35
N ILE A 10 -20.53 44.96 -3.02
CA ILE A 10 -21.43 44.24 -2.10
C ILE A 10 -22.85 44.81 -2.20
N SER A 11 -22.99 46.13 -2.21
CA SER A 11 -24.30 46.78 -2.32
C SER A 11 -24.98 46.45 -3.65
N GLN A 12 -24.23 46.32 -4.74
CA GLN A 12 -24.77 45.89 -6.03
C GLN A 12 -25.25 44.44 -6.00
N LEU A 13 -24.49 43.53 -5.37
CA LEU A 13 -24.90 42.13 -5.21
C LEU A 13 -26.15 41.93 -4.35
N LEU A 14 -26.38 42.81 -3.36
CA LEU A 14 -27.51 42.70 -2.44
C LEU A 14 -28.78 43.41 -2.92
N ASN A 15 -28.65 44.37 -3.84
CA ASN A 15 -29.76 45.24 -4.27
C ASN A 15 -30.24 44.96 -5.69
N ASP A 16 -29.57 44.10 -6.46
CA ASP A 16 -29.97 43.76 -7.82
C ASP A 16 -30.94 42.57 -7.79
N ASP A 17 -32.21 42.80 -8.14
CA ASP A 17 -33.22 41.74 -8.36
C ASP A 17 -32.93 40.92 -9.64
N GLY A 18 -31.90 41.30 -10.41
CA GLY A 18 -31.42 40.57 -11.57
C GLY A 18 -30.45 39.42 -11.23
N ALA A 19 -30.50 38.33 -12.00
CA ALA A 19 -29.61 37.18 -11.89
C ALA A 19 -28.17 37.46 -12.39
N ARG A 20 -27.51 38.51 -11.88
CA ARG A 20 -26.10 38.79 -12.18
C ARG A 20 -25.19 37.99 -11.26
N LEU A 21 -24.34 37.17 -11.88
CA LEU A 21 -23.31 36.42 -11.16
C LEU A 21 -22.27 37.38 -10.54
N PRO A 22 -21.74 37.06 -9.34
CA PRO A 22 -20.66 37.82 -8.75
C PRO A 22 -19.43 37.87 -9.66
N ASN A 23 -18.74 39.01 -9.66
CA ASN A 23 -17.49 39.18 -10.39
C ASN A 23 -16.48 38.10 -9.97
N ALA A 24 -15.76 37.52 -10.93
CA ALA A 24 -14.71 36.53 -10.71
C ALA A 24 -13.71 36.91 -9.60
N GLN A 25 -13.37 38.20 -9.46
CA GLN A 25 -12.52 38.68 -8.36
C GLN A 25 -13.11 38.39 -6.98
N VAL A 26 -14.42 38.60 -6.81
CA VAL A 26 -15.13 38.38 -5.54
C VAL A 26 -15.18 36.89 -5.22
N VAL A 27 -15.50 36.07 -6.23
CA VAL A 27 -15.53 34.61 -6.09
C VAL A 27 -14.15 34.07 -5.70
N ALA A 28 -13.07 34.52 -6.36
CA ALA A 28 -11.71 34.12 -6.05
C ALA A 28 -11.25 34.54 -4.64
N ALA A 29 -11.60 35.76 -4.20
CA ALA A 29 -11.26 36.25 -2.87
C ALA A 29 -12.00 35.47 -1.76
N CYS A 30 -13.28 35.15 -1.98
CA CYS A 30 -14.06 34.33 -1.06
C CYS A 30 -13.54 32.89 -1.02
N ALA A 31 -13.25 32.30 -2.18
CA ALA A 31 -12.66 30.96 -2.31
C ALA A 31 -11.35 30.84 -1.50
N GLY A 32 -10.43 31.80 -1.68
CA GLY A 32 -9.15 31.81 -0.98
C GLY A 32 -9.28 31.95 0.54
N LEU A 33 -10.26 32.73 1.05
CA LEU A 33 -10.48 32.89 2.49
C LEU A 33 -11.18 31.71 3.14
N LEU A 34 -12.09 31.07 2.40
CA LEU A 34 -12.83 29.91 2.86
C LEU A 34 -12.03 28.61 2.71
N GLY A 35 -10.89 28.65 2.03
CA GLY A 35 -10.07 27.47 1.74
C GLY A 35 -10.76 26.50 0.78
N VAL A 36 -11.58 27.01 -0.14
CA VAL A 36 -12.36 26.20 -1.10
C VAL A 36 -12.06 26.61 -2.55
N SER A 37 -12.49 25.81 -3.52
CA SER A 37 -12.37 26.12 -4.94
C SER A 37 -13.43 27.14 -5.38
N ALA A 38 -13.06 28.00 -6.33
CA ALA A 38 -14.00 28.92 -6.98
C ALA A 38 -15.08 28.15 -7.74
N ASP A 39 -14.73 27.02 -8.34
CA ASP A 39 -15.65 26.14 -9.06
C ASP A 39 -16.75 25.60 -8.13
N TRP A 40 -16.43 25.28 -6.88
CA TRP A 40 -17.41 24.84 -5.89
C TRP A 40 -18.36 25.96 -5.46
N LEU A 41 -17.83 27.16 -5.21
CA LEU A 41 -18.66 28.33 -4.91
C LEU A 41 -19.62 28.68 -6.05
N LEU A 42 -19.27 28.33 -7.29
CA LEU A 42 -20.10 28.52 -8.48
C LEU A 42 -20.99 27.31 -8.80
N GLY A 43 -20.94 26.24 -8.00
CA GLY A 43 -21.71 25.01 -8.23
C GLY A 43 -21.29 24.23 -9.48
N LEU A 44 -20.07 24.45 -9.98
CA LEU A 44 -19.50 23.76 -11.14
C LEU A 44 -18.86 22.41 -10.75
N THR A 45 -18.63 22.19 -9.46
CA THR A 45 -18.12 20.94 -8.89
C THR A 45 -18.77 20.68 -7.54
N ASP A 46 -18.95 19.41 -7.20
CA ASP A 46 -19.42 18.96 -5.88
C ASP A 46 -18.30 18.94 -4.82
N ARG A 47 -17.04 19.22 -5.21
CA ARG A 47 -15.88 19.14 -4.31
C ARG A 47 -15.41 20.52 -3.83
N PRO A 48 -15.41 20.79 -2.52
CA PRO A 48 -15.02 22.09 -1.98
C PRO A 48 -13.52 22.37 -2.10
N GLU A 49 -12.64 21.39 -2.17
CA GLU A 49 -11.19 21.61 -2.10
C GLU A 49 -10.61 22.24 -3.39
N PRO A 50 -9.64 23.17 -3.28
CA PRO A 50 -8.87 23.65 -4.43
C PRO A 50 -8.16 22.50 -5.17
N ALA A 51 -8.06 22.58 -6.50
CA ALA A 51 -7.40 21.54 -7.31
C ALA A 51 -5.93 21.27 -6.89
N ALA A 52 -5.23 22.30 -6.42
CA ALA A 52 -3.87 22.16 -5.89
C ALA A 52 -3.83 21.39 -4.55
N ASP A 53 -4.82 21.56 -3.69
CA ASP A 53 -4.93 20.85 -2.42
C ASP A 53 -5.41 19.41 -2.63
N LEU A 54 -6.28 19.16 -3.62
CA LEU A 54 -6.60 17.79 -4.04
C LEU A 54 -5.35 17.04 -4.50
N LEU A 55 -4.45 17.70 -5.24
CA LEU A 55 -3.20 17.10 -5.68
C LEU A 55 -2.19 16.91 -4.53
N ALA A 56 -2.07 17.89 -3.63
CA ALA A 56 -1.18 17.82 -2.46
C ALA A 56 -1.63 16.78 -1.42
N THR A 57 -2.94 16.54 -1.29
CA THR A 57 -3.49 15.58 -0.32
C THR A 57 -3.56 14.15 -0.86
N SER A 58 -3.46 13.96 -2.19
CA SER A 58 -3.66 12.64 -2.81
C SER A 58 -2.39 11.80 -2.95
N LEU A 59 -1.20 12.40 -2.82
CA LEU A 59 0.07 11.70 -3.07
C LEU A 59 1.10 12.07 -2.00
N THR A 60 1.44 11.12 -1.15
CA THR A 60 2.58 11.25 -0.22
C THR A 60 3.72 10.41 -0.75
N LEU A 61 4.88 11.04 -0.98
CA LEU A 61 6.13 10.35 -1.19
C LEU A 61 6.80 10.16 0.17
N THR A 62 6.97 8.92 0.60
CA THR A 62 7.68 8.60 1.84
C THR A 62 8.94 7.81 1.51
N GLU A 63 10.03 8.08 2.21
CA GLU A 63 11.25 7.30 2.05
C GLU A 63 10.98 5.83 2.45
N ALA A 64 11.53 4.90 1.67
CA ALA A 64 11.45 3.47 1.89
C ALA A 64 12.85 2.92 2.17
N PRO A 65 13.39 3.13 3.38
CA PRO A 65 14.70 2.57 3.74
C PRO A 65 14.64 1.05 3.64
N ARG A 66 15.71 0.45 3.10
CA ARG A 66 15.86 -1.01 3.03
C ARG A 66 16.21 -1.55 4.42
N ALA A 67 15.20 -1.62 5.28
CA ALA A 67 15.28 -2.10 6.66
C ALA A 67 14.36 -3.32 6.85
N LEU A 68 14.63 -4.11 7.89
CA LEU A 68 13.84 -5.31 8.25
C LEU A 68 12.36 -5.01 8.51
N VAL A 69 12.07 -3.83 9.08
CA VAL A 69 10.72 -3.26 9.16
C VAL A 69 10.84 -1.76 9.05
N ASP A 70 10.36 -1.20 7.94
CA ASP A 70 10.14 0.24 7.84
C ASP A 70 9.06 0.67 8.85
N ASN A 71 9.38 1.66 9.70
CA ASN A 71 8.43 2.26 10.63
C ASN A 71 7.16 2.73 9.92
N GLN A 72 7.28 3.22 8.68
CA GLN A 72 6.13 3.72 7.94
C GLN A 72 5.16 2.60 7.55
N ILE A 73 5.68 1.49 7.00
CA ILE A 73 4.84 0.32 6.69
C ILE A 73 4.16 -0.20 7.95
N PHE A 74 4.89 -0.27 9.06
CA PHE A 74 4.33 -0.72 10.33
C PHE A 74 3.20 0.20 10.82
N ASN A 75 3.36 1.52 10.69
CA ASN A 75 2.31 2.48 11.04
C ASN A 75 1.07 2.32 10.17
N TRP A 76 1.22 2.08 8.87
CA TRP A 76 0.07 1.79 8.00
C TRP A 76 -0.64 0.48 8.36
N HIS A 77 0.12 -0.55 8.78
CA HIS A 77 -0.50 -1.77 9.31
C HIS A 77 -1.32 -1.52 10.58
N GLN A 78 -0.82 -0.67 11.49
CA GLN A 78 -1.57 -0.28 12.69
C GLN A 78 -2.83 0.52 12.34
N GLU A 79 -2.72 1.48 11.41
CA GLU A 79 -3.85 2.29 10.94
C GLU A 79 -4.94 1.42 10.31
N ALA A 80 -4.53 0.36 9.59
CA ALA A 80 -5.42 -0.56 8.90
C ALA A 80 -5.93 -1.73 9.76
N ALA A 81 -5.71 -1.70 11.07
CA ALA A 81 -6.14 -2.78 11.96
C ALA A 81 -7.66 -3.01 11.84
N GLY A 82 -8.06 -4.26 11.56
CA GLY A 82 -9.45 -4.65 11.34
C GLY A 82 -9.93 -4.50 9.90
N TYR A 83 -9.15 -3.86 9.01
CA TYR A 83 -9.40 -3.89 7.57
C TYR A 83 -8.61 -4.99 6.88
N LYS A 84 -9.16 -5.52 5.79
CA LYS A 84 -8.45 -6.46 4.91
C LYS A 84 -7.26 -5.77 4.23
N ILE A 85 -6.10 -6.41 4.27
CA ILE A 85 -4.89 -5.97 3.59
C ILE A 85 -4.64 -6.86 2.37
N ARG A 86 -4.36 -6.25 1.22
CA ARG A 86 -3.99 -6.93 -0.01
C ARG A 86 -2.57 -6.55 -0.40
N HIS A 87 -1.72 -7.51 -0.72
CA HIS A 87 -0.30 -7.24 -0.94
C HIS A 87 0.27 -8.02 -2.13
N VAL A 88 0.98 -7.31 -3.00
CA VAL A 88 1.87 -7.89 -4.01
C VAL A 88 3.29 -7.53 -3.60
N PRO A 89 4.11 -8.49 -3.15
CA PRO A 89 5.44 -8.17 -2.67
C PRO A 89 6.45 -8.14 -3.81
N ALA A 90 7.61 -7.50 -3.57
CA ALA A 90 8.73 -7.49 -4.52
C ALA A 90 9.56 -8.79 -4.49
N ALA A 91 9.51 -9.49 -3.35
CA ALA A 91 10.16 -10.77 -3.10
C ALA A 91 9.30 -11.56 -2.09
N LEU A 92 9.80 -12.63 -1.48
CA LEU A 92 9.09 -13.27 -0.36
C LEU A 92 8.79 -12.22 0.75
N PRO A 93 7.56 -12.10 1.29
CA PRO A 93 7.23 -11.15 2.35
C PRO A 93 7.92 -11.45 3.69
N ASP A 94 8.40 -10.42 4.39
CA ASP A 94 9.15 -10.58 5.65
C ASP A 94 8.36 -11.29 6.76
N MET A 95 7.05 -11.05 6.86
CA MET A 95 6.19 -11.72 7.84
C MET A 95 6.10 -13.24 7.65
N LEU A 96 6.46 -13.72 6.46
CA LEU A 96 6.47 -15.14 6.13
C LEU A 96 7.86 -15.77 6.24
N LYS A 97 8.91 -14.98 6.53
CA LYS A 97 10.29 -15.46 6.60
C LYS A 97 10.63 -16.04 7.96
N THR A 98 11.43 -17.09 7.93
CA THR A 98 12.16 -17.62 9.08
C THR A 98 13.27 -16.65 9.49
N ARG A 99 13.70 -16.73 10.74
CA ARG A 99 14.82 -15.94 11.24
C ARG A 99 16.09 -16.11 10.39
N ALA A 100 16.45 -17.34 10.04
CA ALA A 100 17.64 -17.62 9.24
C ALA A 100 17.57 -17.00 7.83
N MET A 101 16.38 -16.91 7.25
CA MET A 101 16.16 -16.24 5.97
C MET A 101 16.34 -14.71 6.11
N LEU A 102 15.78 -14.11 7.16
CA LEU A 102 15.97 -12.68 7.47
C LEU A 102 17.46 -12.36 7.73
N GLU A 103 18.15 -13.19 8.49
CA GLU A 103 19.59 -13.04 8.75
C GLU A 103 20.40 -13.04 7.46
N TRP A 104 20.13 -13.98 6.55
CA TRP A 104 20.81 -14.07 5.26
C TRP A 104 20.53 -12.85 4.37
N GLU A 105 19.27 -12.46 4.23
CA GLU A 105 18.86 -11.40 3.30
C GLU A 105 19.35 -10.01 3.69
N TYR A 106 19.38 -9.74 5.00
CA TYR A 106 19.76 -8.43 5.52
C TYR A 106 21.22 -8.36 5.98
N SER A 107 21.97 -9.46 5.99
CA SER A 107 23.40 -9.47 6.29
C SER A 107 24.22 -8.41 5.52
N PRO A 108 23.93 -8.08 4.25
CA PRO A 108 24.66 -7.02 3.55
C PRO A 108 24.35 -5.59 4.03
N HIS A 109 23.19 -5.37 4.65
CA HIS A 109 22.67 -4.03 4.99
C HIS A 109 22.73 -3.74 6.50
N LEU A 110 22.67 -4.78 7.33
CA LEU A 110 22.76 -4.66 8.78
C LEU A 110 24.22 -4.89 9.17
N GLY A 111 24.86 -3.87 9.71
CA GLY A 111 26.22 -4.00 10.25
C GLY A 111 26.28 -4.91 11.49
N ARG A 112 27.17 -4.58 12.43
CA ARG A 112 27.52 -5.42 13.59
C ARG A 112 26.38 -5.73 14.59
N THR A 113 25.18 -5.17 14.44
CA THR A 113 24.01 -5.39 15.32
C THR A 113 22.84 -6.10 14.63
N THR A 114 23.13 -7.00 13.69
CA THR A 114 22.14 -7.77 12.92
C THR A 114 21.11 -8.49 13.82
N SER A 115 21.55 -9.18 14.88
CA SER A 115 20.63 -9.98 15.72
C SER A 115 19.64 -9.15 16.55
N GLN A 116 20.01 -7.93 16.98
CA GLN A 116 19.12 -7.05 17.75
C GLN A 116 18.09 -6.36 16.85
N ALA A 117 18.51 -5.93 15.66
CA ALA A 117 17.60 -5.38 14.67
C ALA A 117 16.56 -6.42 14.20
N ILE A 118 16.97 -7.68 14.08
CA ILE A 118 16.07 -8.81 13.77
C ILE A 118 15.09 -9.06 14.91
N GLY A 119 15.54 -9.12 16.17
CA GLY A 119 14.62 -9.31 17.30
C GLY A 119 13.53 -8.24 17.39
N ALA A 120 13.91 -6.96 17.29
CA ALA A 120 12.93 -5.86 17.29
C ALA A 120 11.98 -5.88 16.08
N SER A 121 12.42 -6.47 14.96
CA SER A 121 11.62 -6.65 13.76
C SER A 121 10.70 -7.86 13.89
N GLU A 122 11.15 -8.94 14.53
CA GLU A 122 10.35 -10.14 14.81
C GLU A 122 9.11 -9.79 15.64
N ASP A 123 9.23 -8.92 16.65
CA ASP A 123 8.08 -8.46 17.45
C ASP A 123 7.04 -7.70 16.60
N ARG A 124 7.50 -6.86 15.68
CA ARG A 124 6.62 -6.12 14.76
C ARG A 124 5.96 -7.05 13.74
N LEU A 125 6.70 -8.02 13.22
CA LEU A 125 6.18 -9.03 12.30
C LEU A 125 5.20 -9.98 13.01
N ALA A 126 5.45 -10.31 14.27
CA ALA A 126 4.51 -11.05 15.11
C ALA A 126 3.23 -10.25 15.33
N PHE A 127 3.31 -8.97 15.69
CA PHE A 127 2.14 -8.10 15.78
C PHE A 127 1.34 -8.05 14.47
N MET A 128 2.01 -7.93 13.34
CA MET A 128 1.35 -7.92 12.03
C MET A 128 0.62 -9.25 11.74
N ARG A 129 1.18 -10.38 12.18
CA ARG A 129 0.55 -11.71 12.07
C ARG A 129 -0.64 -11.91 13.03
N GLU A 130 -0.56 -11.34 14.23
CA GLU A 130 -1.62 -11.43 15.24
C GLU A 130 -2.73 -10.38 15.05
N SER A 131 -2.49 -9.38 14.21
CA SER A 131 -3.48 -8.36 13.90
C SER A 131 -4.76 -9.00 13.33
N ARG A 132 -5.93 -8.47 13.72
CA ARG A 132 -7.26 -9.00 13.31
C ARG A 132 -7.60 -8.75 11.83
N SER A 133 -6.62 -8.42 11.01
CA SER A 133 -6.81 -8.07 9.61
C SER A 133 -6.65 -9.30 8.72
N ASP A 134 -7.68 -9.61 7.93
CA ASP A 134 -7.55 -10.58 6.83
C ASP A 134 -6.43 -10.11 5.88
N TYR A 135 -5.54 -11.02 5.49
CA TYR A 135 -4.38 -10.72 4.66
C TYR A 135 -4.39 -11.56 3.39
N GLU A 136 -4.36 -10.91 2.23
CA GLU A 136 -4.32 -11.57 0.93
C GLU A 136 -3.02 -11.17 0.21
N ILE A 137 -2.27 -12.17 -0.22
CA ILE A 137 -0.99 -12.01 -0.90
C ILE A 137 -1.10 -12.60 -2.29
N ALA A 138 -0.78 -11.83 -3.33
CA ALA A 138 -0.62 -12.34 -4.68
C ALA A 138 0.86 -12.34 -5.03
N LEU A 139 1.44 -13.52 -5.19
CA LEU A 139 2.88 -13.71 -5.42
C LEU A 139 3.10 -14.32 -6.81
N PRO A 140 4.06 -13.85 -7.61
CA PRO A 140 4.36 -14.48 -8.88
C PRO A 140 4.97 -15.87 -8.64
N MET A 141 4.48 -16.89 -9.35
CA MET A 141 4.94 -18.29 -9.17
C MET A 141 6.46 -18.46 -9.31
N HIS A 142 7.06 -17.72 -10.25
CA HIS A 142 8.50 -17.82 -10.51
C HIS A 142 9.34 -17.39 -9.32
N GLU A 143 8.82 -16.56 -8.41
CA GLU A 143 9.54 -16.12 -7.21
C GLU A 143 9.78 -17.31 -6.27
N LEU A 144 8.75 -18.10 -5.99
CA LEU A 144 8.88 -19.32 -5.17
C LEU A 144 9.71 -20.40 -5.86
N THR A 145 9.57 -20.54 -7.18
CA THR A 145 10.41 -21.49 -7.94
C THR A 145 11.88 -21.08 -7.90
N SER A 146 12.18 -19.79 -8.07
CA SER A 146 13.55 -19.26 -7.97
C SER A 146 14.10 -19.41 -6.56
N PHE A 147 13.24 -19.17 -5.55
CA PHE A 147 13.56 -19.40 -4.14
C PHE A 147 13.95 -20.84 -3.88
N ALA A 148 13.09 -21.79 -4.24
CA ALA A 148 13.33 -23.22 -4.02
C ALA A 148 14.63 -23.68 -4.70
N ARG A 149 14.92 -23.18 -5.92
CA ARG A 149 16.14 -23.50 -6.68
C ARG A 149 17.38 -22.75 -6.21
N GLY A 150 17.25 -21.65 -5.49
CA GLY A 150 18.39 -20.82 -5.06
C GLY A 150 18.99 -20.05 -6.24
N GLU A 151 18.13 -19.62 -7.15
CA GLU A 151 18.48 -18.93 -8.39
C GLU A 151 18.13 -17.44 -8.30
N GLY A 152 18.66 -16.65 -9.25
CA GLY A 152 18.40 -15.21 -9.31
C GLY A 152 18.82 -14.50 -8.02
N TYR A 153 17.84 -13.84 -7.38
CA TYR A 153 18.02 -13.13 -6.11
C TYR A 153 18.54 -14.05 -4.98
N TYR A 154 18.18 -15.32 -5.00
CA TYR A 154 18.48 -16.29 -3.94
C TYR A 154 19.80 -17.03 -4.11
N ARG A 155 20.65 -16.58 -5.05
CA ARG A 155 21.96 -17.18 -5.29
C ARG A 155 22.83 -17.04 -4.04
N GLY A 156 23.37 -18.17 -3.56
CA GLY A 156 24.19 -18.23 -2.35
C GLY A 156 23.41 -18.50 -1.07
N LEU A 157 22.08 -18.62 -1.12
CA LEU A 157 21.26 -19.02 0.03
C LEU A 157 21.46 -20.52 0.35
N PRO A 158 21.86 -20.88 1.58
CA PRO A 158 22.08 -22.28 1.95
C PRO A 158 20.85 -23.15 1.74
N GLY A 159 21.05 -24.34 1.16
CA GLY A 159 19.97 -25.31 0.92
C GLY A 159 19.12 -25.67 2.16
N PRO A 160 19.70 -25.85 3.36
CA PRO A 160 18.93 -26.08 4.57
C PRO A 160 17.98 -24.93 4.93
N VAL A 161 18.39 -23.66 4.73
CA VAL A 161 17.54 -22.49 4.99
C VAL A 161 16.35 -22.46 4.04
N ARG A 162 16.55 -22.79 2.77
CA ARG A 162 15.46 -22.90 1.78
C ARG A 162 14.42 -23.94 2.17
N ARG A 163 14.87 -25.15 2.51
CA ARG A 163 13.95 -26.23 2.93
C ARG A 163 13.17 -25.88 4.18
N GLU A 164 13.84 -25.31 5.17
CA GLU A 164 13.17 -24.87 6.40
C GLU A 164 12.16 -23.76 6.14
N GLN A 165 12.48 -22.81 5.27
CA GLN A 165 11.57 -21.75 4.86
C GLN A 165 10.34 -22.29 4.13
N ILE A 166 10.46 -23.28 3.23
CA ILE A 166 9.31 -23.92 2.57
C ILE A 166 8.44 -24.64 3.61
N ALA A 167 9.06 -25.43 4.49
CA ALA A 167 8.34 -26.11 5.57
C ALA A 167 7.63 -25.11 6.51
N HIS A 168 8.25 -23.96 6.77
CA HIS A 168 7.65 -22.87 7.55
C HIS A 168 6.43 -22.26 6.85
N LEU A 169 6.48 -22.04 5.53
CA LEU A 169 5.33 -21.54 4.76
C LEU A 169 4.13 -22.50 4.84
N THR A 170 4.37 -23.81 4.78
CA THR A 170 3.31 -24.82 4.97
C THR A 170 2.67 -24.71 6.36
N ARG A 171 3.49 -24.63 7.42
CA ARG A 171 3.00 -24.47 8.80
C ARG A 171 2.22 -23.16 9.00
N LEU A 172 2.69 -22.06 8.41
CA LEU A 172 1.98 -20.78 8.46
C LEU A 172 0.63 -20.85 7.76
N HIS A 173 0.55 -21.54 6.62
CA HIS A 173 -0.71 -21.75 5.94
C HIS A 173 -1.70 -22.53 6.82
N GLU A 174 -1.27 -23.64 7.44
CA GLU A 174 -2.13 -24.44 8.34
C GLU A 174 -2.66 -23.63 9.53
N GLN A 175 -1.83 -22.73 10.08
CA GLN A 175 -2.18 -21.92 11.25
C GLN A 175 -3.08 -20.73 10.91
N LEU A 176 -2.84 -20.09 9.78
CA LEU A 176 -3.40 -18.77 9.48
C LEU A 176 -4.47 -18.81 8.38
N TYR A 177 -4.64 -19.90 7.65
CA TYR A 177 -5.73 -20.02 6.66
C TYR A 177 -7.08 -20.21 7.39
N PRO A 178 -8.16 -19.48 7.01
CA PRO A 178 -8.29 -18.61 5.82
C PRO A 178 -7.98 -17.13 6.06
N SER A 179 -7.52 -16.72 7.23
CA SER A 179 -7.20 -15.31 7.54
C SER A 179 -6.01 -14.79 6.72
N LEU A 180 -5.00 -15.63 6.45
CA LEU A 180 -3.90 -15.38 5.51
C LEU A 180 -4.08 -16.25 4.26
N ARG A 181 -4.14 -15.62 3.08
CA ARG A 181 -4.32 -16.28 1.78
C ARG A 181 -3.19 -15.90 0.84
N VAL A 182 -2.50 -16.90 0.29
CA VAL A 182 -1.42 -16.70 -0.70
C VAL A 182 -1.86 -17.27 -2.04
N TYR A 183 -2.06 -16.40 -3.03
CA TYR A 183 -2.39 -16.75 -4.40
C TYR A 183 -1.14 -16.70 -5.26
N LEU A 184 -0.96 -17.67 -6.17
CA LEU A 184 0.16 -17.64 -7.11
C LEU A 184 -0.32 -17.39 -8.54
N PHE A 185 0.21 -16.33 -9.15
CA PHE A 185 -0.13 -15.96 -10.53
C PHE A 185 1.06 -16.21 -11.48
N ASP A 186 0.76 -16.45 -12.76
CA ASP A 186 1.79 -16.54 -13.82
C ASP A 186 2.15 -15.13 -14.30
N ALA A 187 3.37 -14.68 -13.97
CA ALA A 187 3.88 -13.36 -14.33
C ALA A 187 3.99 -13.13 -15.86
N ARG A 188 3.96 -14.19 -16.68
CA ARG A 188 3.91 -14.07 -18.15
C ARG A 188 2.53 -13.72 -18.67
N LYS A 189 1.47 -14.05 -17.91
CA LYS A 189 0.09 -13.70 -18.25
C LYS A 189 -0.28 -12.34 -17.71
N LEU A 190 0.11 -12.04 -16.47
CA LEU A 190 -0.21 -10.79 -15.79
C LEU A 190 0.99 -10.26 -15.04
N PHE A 191 1.28 -8.98 -15.23
CA PHE A 191 2.32 -8.27 -14.51
C PHE A 191 1.72 -7.46 -13.36
N SER A 192 2.45 -7.36 -12.25
CA SER A 192 2.16 -6.41 -11.19
C SER A 192 3.43 -5.82 -10.62
N SER A 193 3.44 -4.51 -10.42
CA SER A 193 4.40 -3.88 -9.52
C SER A 193 4.12 -4.25 -8.06
N PRO A 194 5.09 -4.10 -7.15
CA PRO A 194 4.86 -4.35 -5.73
C PRO A 194 3.95 -3.27 -5.12
N ILE A 195 2.84 -3.70 -4.54
CA ILE A 195 1.81 -2.83 -3.99
C ILE A 195 1.26 -3.36 -2.68
N THR A 196 0.69 -2.48 -1.85
CA THR A 196 -0.10 -2.86 -0.68
C THR A 196 -1.35 -2.00 -0.59
N VAL A 197 -2.52 -2.62 -0.45
CA VAL A 197 -3.80 -1.94 -0.26
C VAL A 197 -4.29 -2.21 1.15
N PHE A 198 -4.41 -1.15 1.94
CA PHE A 198 -4.81 -1.15 3.33
C PHE A 198 -6.30 -0.82 3.45
N GLY A 199 -7.15 -1.78 3.10
CA GLY A 199 -8.60 -1.59 3.07
C GLY A 199 -9.02 -0.37 2.22
N PRO A 200 -9.98 0.44 2.68
CA PRO A 200 -10.38 1.68 2.01
C PRO A 200 -9.51 2.89 2.41
N LEU A 201 -8.49 2.72 3.25
CA LEU A 201 -7.75 3.83 3.88
C LEU A 201 -6.63 4.37 3.00
N LEU A 202 -5.81 3.46 2.46
CA LEU A 202 -4.72 3.83 1.56
C LEU A 202 -4.27 2.68 0.67
N ALA A 203 -3.63 3.04 -0.45
CA ALA A 203 -2.90 2.13 -1.32
C ALA A 203 -1.46 2.64 -1.48
N VAL A 204 -0.51 1.72 -1.51
CA VAL A 204 0.92 2.02 -1.53
C VAL A 204 1.57 1.33 -2.72
N LEU A 205 2.36 2.06 -3.49
CA LEU A 205 3.25 1.55 -4.53
C LEU A 205 4.70 1.64 -4.05
N TYR A 206 5.46 0.57 -4.17
CA TYR A 206 6.88 0.56 -3.84
C TYR A 206 7.75 0.88 -5.07
N LEU A 207 8.59 1.92 -4.95
CA LEU A 207 9.51 2.38 -5.99
C LEU A 207 10.98 2.17 -5.59
N GLY A 208 11.27 1.14 -4.80
CA GLY A 208 12.62 0.82 -4.33
C GLY A 208 13.05 1.68 -3.14
N ARG A 209 13.35 2.96 -3.36
CA ARG A 209 13.78 3.88 -2.28
C ARG A 209 12.67 4.72 -1.68
N ASN A 210 11.48 4.68 -2.27
CA ASN A 210 10.33 5.43 -1.79
C ASN A 210 9.05 4.60 -1.90
N TYR A 211 8.09 4.93 -1.04
CA TYR A 211 6.69 4.58 -1.19
C TYR A 211 5.94 5.76 -1.78
N VAL A 212 5.05 5.47 -2.73
CA VAL A 212 4.01 6.40 -3.15
C VAL A 212 2.72 5.94 -2.51
N ALA A 213 2.23 6.68 -1.53
CA ALA A 213 0.99 6.41 -0.84
C ALA A 213 -0.14 7.26 -1.40
N PHE A 214 -1.27 6.62 -1.67
CA PHE A 214 -2.50 7.21 -2.17
C PHE A 214 -3.61 7.03 -1.14
N ARG A 215 -4.29 8.13 -0.81
CA ARG A 215 -5.42 8.13 0.14
C ARG A 215 -6.76 8.46 -0.51
N ASP A 216 -6.78 8.74 -1.80
CA ASP A 216 -8.03 9.00 -2.52
C ASP A 216 -8.73 7.71 -2.96
N THR A 217 -10.06 7.73 -2.89
CA THR A 217 -10.91 6.57 -3.16
C THR A 217 -10.74 6.02 -4.57
N GLU A 218 -10.53 6.89 -5.56
CA GLU A 218 -10.41 6.48 -6.97
C GLU A 218 -9.16 5.60 -7.16
N ARG A 219 -8.01 6.06 -6.68
CA ARG A 219 -6.76 5.29 -6.77
C ARG A 219 -6.81 4.03 -5.90
N ILE A 220 -7.33 4.09 -4.68
CA ILE A 220 -7.49 2.89 -3.83
C ILE A 220 -8.36 1.83 -4.53
N THR A 221 -9.44 2.26 -5.19
CA THR A 221 -10.32 1.38 -5.97
C THR A 221 -9.59 0.79 -7.18
N ALA A 222 -8.79 1.57 -7.88
CA ALA A 222 -7.98 1.08 -9.00
C ALA A 222 -6.98 0.00 -8.56
N PHE A 223 -6.26 0.21 -7.46
CA PHE A 223 -5.32 -0.79 -6.91
C PHE A 223 -6.05 -2.05 -6.43
N SER A 224 -7.22 -1.89 -5.79
CA SER A 224 -8.04 -3.03 -5.36
C SER A 224 -8.50 -3.87 -6.55
N ARG A 225 -9.01 -3.24 -7.62
CA ARG A 225 -9.42 -3.95 -8.85
C ARG A 225 -8.26 -4.68 -9.52
N HIS A 226 -7.07 -4.06 -9.54
CA HIS A 226 -5.86 -4.70 -10.05
C HIS A 226 -5.51 -5.96 -9.24
N PHE A 227 -5.51 -5.87 -7.91
CA PHE A 227 -5.28 -7.02 -7.05
C PHE A 227 -6.32 -8.12 -7.26
N ASP A 228 -7.61 -7.77 -7.33
CA ASP A 228 -8.69 -8.73 -7.56
C ASP A 228 -8.55 -9.44 -8.93
N ALA A 229 -7.96 -8.78 -9.94
CA ALA A 229 -7.63 -9.42 -11.21
C ALA A 229 -6.51 -10.46 -11.05
N LEU A 230 -5.46 -10.18 -10.27
CA LEU A 230 -4.40 -11.15 -9.96
C LEU A 230 -4.96 -12.38 -9.24
N VAL A 231 -5.90 -12.19 -8.31
CA VAL A 231 -6.56 -13.29 -7.58
C VAL A 231 -7.43 -14.13 -8.53
N ARG A 232 -8.22 -13.47 -9.40
CA ARG A 232 -9.10 -14.15 -10.35
C ARG A 232 -8.33 -15.03 -11.34
N GLU A 233 -7.18 -14.55 -11.79
CA GLU A 233 -6.35 -15.19 -12.81
C GLU A 233 -5.19 -16.00 -12.21
N ALA A 234 -5.20 -16.20 -10.88
CA ALA A 234 -4.19 -16.98 -10.18
C ALA A 234 -4.20 -18.44 -10.65
N SER A 235 -3.05 -18.93 -11.10
CA SER A 235 -2.86 -20.33 -11.49
C SER A 235 -2.96 -21.28 -10.28
N VAL A 236 -2.53 -20.83 -9.10
CA VAL A 236 -2.65 -21.56 -7.85
C VAL A 236 -3.52 -20.77 -6.88
N PRO A 237 -4.77 -21.22 -6.60
CA PRO A 237 -5.61 -20.56 -5.61
C PRO A 237 -5.09 -20.79 -4.19
N ALA A 238 -5.46 -19.94 -3.24
CA ALA A 238 -4.93 -19.97 -1.88
C ALA A 238 -5.01 -21.33 -1.17
N ARG A 239 -6.11 -22.09 -1.36
CA ARG A 239 -6.27 -23.44 -0.79
C ARG A 239 -5.29 -24.48 -1.35
N ALA A 240 -4.77 -24.27 -2.56
CA ALA A 240 -3.85 -25.17 -3.24
C ALA A 240 -2.38 -24.79 -3.00
N PHE A 241 -2.14 -23.71 -2.27
CA PHE A 241 -0.80 -23.20 -1.97
C PHE A 241 0.11 -24.25 -1.31
N PRO A 242 -0.31 -25.02 -0.29
CA PRO A 242 0.52 -26.08 0.30
C PRO A 242 0.91 -27.18 -0.69
N GLY A 243 -0.01 -27.51 -1.61
CA GLY A 243 0.25 -28.49 -2.67
C GLY A 243 1.39 -28.02 -3.57
N PHE A 244 1.33 -26.76 -4.03
CA PHE A 244 2.41 -26.18 -4.83
C PHE A 244 3.76 -26.17 -4.09
N LEU A 245 3.77 -25.87 -2.79
CA LEU A 245 5.01 -25.90 -1.99
C LEU A 245 5.61 -27.30 -1.88
N THR A 246 4.80 -28.35 -1.90
CA THR A 246 5.26 -29.74 -1.80
C THR A 246 5.96 -30.21 -3.08
N ASP A 247 5.62 -29.59 -4.23
CA ASP A 247 6.19 -29.90 -5.53
C ASP A 247 7.52 -29.17 -5.83
N LEU A 248 7.98 -28.28 -4.92
CA LEU A 248 9.22 -27.48 -5.04
C LEU A 248 10.44 -28.17 -4.44
#